data_AF-A0AAW1DQD3-F1
#
_entry.id   AF-A0AAW1DQD3-F1
#
_cell.length_a   1.000
_cell.length_b   1.000
_cell.length_c   1.000
_cell.angle_alpha   90.00
_cell.angle_beta   90.00
_cell.angle_gamma   90.00
#
_symmetry.space_group_name_H-M   'P 1'
#
loop_
_entity.id
_entity.type
_entity.pdbx_description
1 polymer ?
#
loop_
_entity_poly.entity_id
_entity_poly.type
_entity_poly.pdbx_seq_one_letter_code
_entity_poly.pdbx_strand_id
1 'polypeptide(L)' 'MSVGASRSWPDVLRIATKGSTDRLDARPMLDYFKPLALWLSVQNRDEKMIGWVTSEQDSGKLEPIVVDFIF' A
#
# COMPACT_ATOMS: atom_id res chain seq x y z
N MET A 1 -12.52 -5.95 -23.83
CA MET A 1 -11.37 -6.88 -23.69
C MET A 1 -11.86 -8.28 -24.04
N SER A 2 -11.20 -8.99 -24.96
CA SER A 2 -11.65 -10.30 -25.48
C SER A 2 -10.61 -11.43 -25.30
N VAL A 3 -9.50 -11.16 -24.60
CA VAL A 3 -8.33 -12.06 -24.54
C VAL A 3 -8.59 -13.33 -23.71
N GLY A 4 -9.46 -13.27 -22.69
CA GLY A 4 -9.79 -14.42 -21.84
C GLY A 4 -8.54 -15.11 -21.28
N ALA A 5 -8.57 -16.43 -21.13
CA ALA A 5 -7.44 -17.25 -20.69
C ALA A 5 -6.48 -17.66 -21.84
N SER A 6 -6.65 -17.09 -23.05
CA SER A 6 -5.82 -17.46 -24.21
C SER A 6 -4.39 -16.91 -24.17
N ARG A 7 -4.13 -15.94 -23.29
CA ARG A 7 -2.80 -15.38 -23.03
C ARG A 7 -2.48 -15.44 -21.53
N SER A 8 -1.19 -15.46 -21.21
CA SER A 8 -0.75 -15.42 -19.82
C SER A 8 -1.22 -14.12 -19.14
N TRP A 9 -1.53 -14.18 -17.84
CA TRP A 9 -1.97 -12.99 -17.11
C TRP A 9 -0.96 -11.82 -17.15
N PRO A 10 0.38 -12.03 -17.18
CA PRO A 10 1.35 -10.94 -17.37
C PRO A 10 1.21 -10.24 -18.73
N ASP A 11 0.94 -11.00 -19.80
CA ASP A 11 0.74 -10.42 -21.13
C ASP A 11 -0.52 -9.56 -21.17
N VAL A 12 -1.59 -10.01 -20.52
CA VAL A 12 -2.83 -9.25 -20.38
C VAL A 12 -2.59 -7.97 -19.56
N LEU A 13 -1.84 -8.07 -18.45
CA LEU A 13 -1.47 -6.92 -17.62
C LEU A 13 -0.64 -5.89 -18.41
N ARG A 14 0.32 -6.36 -19.20
CA ARG A 14 1.13 -5.49 -20.07
C ARG A 14 0.28 -4.76 -21.11
N ILE A 15 -0.71 -5.43 -21.70
CA ILE A 15 -1.66 -4.79 -22.62
C ILE A 15 -2.50 -3.75 -21.88
N ALA A 16 -3.06 -4.11 -20.72
CA ALA A 16 -3.93 -3.24 -19.93
C ALA A 16 -3.21 -1.97 -19.44
N THR A 17 -1.93 -2.10 -19.09
CA THR A 17 -1.09 -0.99 -18.62
C THR A 17 -0.33 -0.30 -19.76
N LYS A 18 -0.72 -0.54 -21.02
CA LYS A 18 -0.10 0.05 -22.23
C LYS A 18 1.42 -0.12 -22.28
N GLY A 19 1.91 -1.28 -21.85
CA GLY A 19 3.33 -1.64 -21.83
C GLY A 19 4.08 -1.21 -20.57
N SER A 20 3.43 -0.56 -19.60
CA SER A 20 4.12 -0.02 -18.42
C SER A 20 4.66 -1.09 -17.46
N THR A 21 4.00 -2.25 -17.35
CA THR A 21 4.45 -3.35 -16.49
C THR A 21 3.86 -4.69 -16.93
N ASP A 22 4.59 -5.77 -16.73
CA ASP A 22 4.12 -7.16 -16.79
C ASP A 22 4.11 -7.85 -15.41
N ARG A 23 4.34 -7.06 -14.35
CA ARG A 23 4.33 -7.49 -12.95
C ARG A 23 3.32 -6.71 -12.13
N LEU A 24 2.83 -7.33 -11.06
CA LEU A 24 1.99 -6.66 -10.07
C LEU A 24 2.77 -5.54 -9.40
N ASP A 25 2.11 -4.39 -9.27
CA ASP A 25 2.69 -3.15 -8.75
C ASP A 25 1.65 -2.46 -7.87
N ALA A 26 2.01 -2.19 -6.62
CA ALA A 26 1.14 -1.52 -5.65
C ALA A 26 1.16 0.00 -5.80
N ARG A 27 2.12 0.59 -6.53
CA ARG A 27 2.28 2.05 -6.67
C ARG A 27 1.00 2.76 -7.13
N PRO A 28 0.27 2.30 -8.16
CA PRO A 28 -0.97 2.96 -8.58
C PRO A 28 -2.04 3.00 -7.47
N MET A 29 -2.07 1.98 -6.60
CA MET A 29 -2.97 1.95 -5.44
C MET A 29 -2.52 2.96 -4.37
N LEU A 30 -1.22 3.01 -4.07
CA LEU A 30 -0.66 3.99 -3.14
C LEU A 30 -0.88 5.42 -3.62
N ASP A 31 -0.67 5.70 -4.91
CA ASP A 31 -0.89 7.01 -5.52
C ASP A 31 -2.36 7.44 -5.42
N TYR A 32 -3.29 6.51 -5.65
CA TYR A 32 -4.73 6.77 -5.51
C TYR A 32 -5.09 7.17 -4.06
N PHE A 33 -4.52 6.49 -3.05
CA PHE A 33 -4.79 6.76 -1.64
C PHE A 33 -3.87 7.82 -1.01
N LYS A 34 -2.91 8.38 -1.75
CA LYS A 34 -1.93 9.33 -1.23
C LYS A 34 -2.55 10.52 -0.47
N PRO A 35 -3.63 11.16 -0.94
CA PRO A 35 -4.26 12.26 -0.19
C PRO A 35 -4.85 11.81 1.15
N LEU A 36 -5.45 10.62 1.20
CA LEU A 36 -6.00 10.04 2.43
C LEU A 36 -4.88 9.68 3.40
N ALA A 37 -3.79 9.08 2.91
CA ALA A 37 -2.63 8.76 3.72
C ALA A 37 -2.04 10.01 4.39
N LEU A 38 -1.93 11.12 3.65
CA LEU A 38 -1.46 12.40 4.19
C LEU A 38 -2.42 12.98 5.23
N TRP A 39 -3.73 12.85 5.03
CA TRP A 39 -4.70 13.29 6.04
C TRP A 39 -4.59 12.45 7.32
N LEU A 40 -4.49 11.12 7.19
CA LEU A 40 -4.34 10.21 8.33
C LEU A 40 -3.03 10.45 9.10
N SER A 41 -1.93 10.80 8.43
CA SER A 41 -0.67 11.10 9.12
C SER A 41 -0.77 12.36 9.99
N VAL A 42 -1.63 13.32 9.62
CA VAL A 42 -1.90 14.50 10.45
C VAL A 42 -2.83 14.13 11.60
N GLN A 43 -3.91 13.39 11.34
CA GLN A 43 -4.90 13.05 12.38
C GLN A 43 -4.32 12.12 13.45
N ASN A 44 -3.51 11.14 13.04
CA ASN A 44 -2.96 10.16 13.97
C ASN A 44 -1.72 10.67 14.72
N ARG A 45 -1.33 11.95 14.54
CA ARG A 45 -0.10 12.50 15.13
C ARG A 45 -0.09 12.43 16.65
N ASP A 46 -1.24 12.68 17.28
CA ASP A 46 -1.38 12.69 18.74
C ASP A 46 -1.91 11.36 19.29
N GLU A 47 -2.05 10.35 18.43
CA GLU A 47 -2.51 9.03 18.86
C GLU A 47 -1.39 8.31 19.62
N LYS A 48 -1.76 7.78 20.78
CA LYS A 48 -0.80 7.09 21.67
C LYS A 48 -0.25 5.80 21.05
N MET A 49 -0.96 5.24 20.08
CA MET A 49 -0.60 3.98 19.43
C MET A 49 -1.19 3.92 18.01
N ILE A 50 -0.35 3.63 17.03
CA ILE A 50 -0.77 3.28 15.66
C ILE A 50 -0.35 1.83 15.42
N GLY A 51 -1.32 0.94 15.16
CA GLY A 51 -1.09 -0.50 14.97
C GLY A 51 -1.89 -1.36 15.95
N TRP A 52 -1.48 -2.61 16.15
CA TRP A 52 -2.12 -3.55 17.09
C TRP A 52 -1.08 -4.37 17.84
N VAL A 53 -1.38 -4.77 19.08
CA VAL A 53 -0.53 -5.64 19.90
C VAL A 53 -0.88 -7.10 19.58
N THR A 54 0.08 -7.86 19.06
CA THR A 54 -0.11 -9.28 18.73
C THR A 54 0.28 -10.24 19.85
N SER A 55 1.12 -9.79 20.79
CA SER A 55 1.52 -10.54 21.98
C SER A 55 1.80 -9.60 23.15
N GLU A 56 1.71 -10.07 24.40
CA GLU A 56 2.02 -9.26 25.59
C GLU A 56 3.45 -8.68 25.56
N GLN A 57 4.37 -9.35 24.86
CA GLN A 57 5.76 -8.93 24.68
C GLN A 57 5.92 -7.76 23.70
N ASP A 58 4.90 -7.46 22.89
CA ASP A 58 4.88 -6.33 21.95
C ASP A 58 4.46 -5.03 22.63
N SER A 59 3.81 -5.11 23.80
CA SER A 59 3.33 -3.95 24.56
C SER A 59 4.45 -2.98 24.97
N GLY A 60 5.67 -3.51 25.19
CA GLY A 60 6.84 -2.73 25.57
C GLY A 60 7.66 -2.18 24.39
N LYS A 61 7.26 -2.44 23.14
CA LYS A 61 8.01 -2.09 21.92
C LYS A 61 7.25 -1.16 20.97
N LEU A 62 6.15 -0.58 21.43
CA LEU A 62 5.35 0.35 20.66
C LEU A 62 6.06 1.71 20.58
N GLU A 63 7.13 1.77 19.80
CA GLU A 63 7.62 3.04 19.27
C GLU A 63 6.51 3.64 18.40
N PRO A 64 6.23 4.95 18.48
CA PRO A 64 5.37 5.60 17.52
C PRO A 64 5.94 5.29 16.14
N ILE A 65 5.11 4.76 15.22
CA ILE A 65 5.46 4.76 13.80
C ILE A 65 5.50 6.23 13.44
N VAL A 66 6.68 6.85 13.57
CA VAL A 66 6.94 8.15 12.99
C VAL A 66 6.78 7.92 11.50
N VAL A 67 5.63 8.32 10.95
CA VAL A 67 5.23 8.20 9.54
C VAL A 67 6.12 9.07 8.63
N ASP A 68 7.31 9.45 9.09
CA ASP A 68 8.21 10.39 8.44
C ASP A 68 8.91 9.80 7.20
N PHE A 69 8.79 8.50 6.92
CA PHE A 69 9.55 7.88 5.83
C PHE A 69 8.82 6.75 5.07
N ILE A 70 7.53 6.92 4.77
CA ILE A 70 6.92 6.17 3.67
C ILE A 70 6.31 7.17 2.69
N PHE A 71 7.16 7.88 1.94
CA PHE A 71 7.08 8.21 0.51
C PHE A 71 8.36 8.93 0.06
#